data_AF-A0A2D5IK61-F1
#
_entry.id   AF-A0A2D5IK61-F1
#
_cell.length_a   1.000
_cell.length_b   1.000
_cell.length_c   1.000
_cell.angle_alpha   90.00
_cell.angle_beta   90.00
_cell.angle_gamma   90.00
#
_symmetry.space_group_name_H-M   'P 1'
#
loop_
_entity.id
_entity.type
_entity.pdbx_description
1 polymer ?
#
loop_
_entity_poly.entity_id
_entity_poly.type
_entity_poly.pdbx_seq_one_letter_code
_entity_poly.pdbx_strand_id
1 'polypeptide(L)'
;MDHVKFTQMKDGDKDDYDFLTAHETEYTKGTADRLLKALVDLDESLSGYQITRLGHSVQSATRAWRDGADDDWVVSALLHDIGDIYAPYNHDEYAATIIRPFVREQCT
;
A
#
# COMPACT_ATOMS: atom_id res chain seq x y z
N MET A 1 1.44 -6.10 29.32
CA MET A 1 2.22 -4.86 29.28
C MET A 1 1.49 -3.94 28.32
N ASP A 2 1.31 -2.66 28.63
CA ASP A 2 0.53 -1.74 27.76
C ASP A 2 1.44 -0.85 26.91
N HIS A 3 2.70 -0.68 27.33
CA HIS A 3 3.75 0.08 26.67
C HIS A 3 5.12 -0.47 27.07
N VAL A 4 6.12 -0.17 26.25
CA VAL A 4 7.55 -0.44 26.55
C VAL A 4 8.03 0.40 27.73
N LYS A 5 9.10 -0.06 28.41
CA LYS A 5 9.70 0.64 29.56
C LYS A 5 10.54 1.85 29.15
N PHE A 6 11.15 1.81 27.97
CA PHE A 6 12.12 2.80 27.54
C PHE A 6 11.47 4.13 27.09
N THR A 7 12.20 5.23 27.26
CA THR A 7 11.85 6.54 26.66
C THR A 7 12.71 6.89 25.45
N GLN A 8 13.87 6.26 25.30
CA GLN A 8 14.71 6.30 24.09
C GLN A 8 14.91 4.87 23.60
N MET A 9 14.80 4.62 22.30
CA MET A 9 14.89 3.25 21.74
C MET A 9 16.17 2.52 22.14
N LYS A 10 17.30 3.23 22.24
CA LYS A 10 18.60 2.64 22.62
C LYS A 10 18.62 2.01 24.03
N ASP A 11 17.67 2.40 24.89
CA ASP A 11 17.57 1.93 26.27
C ASP A 11 16.59 0.74 26.41
N GLY A 12 16.01 0.27 25.31
CA GLY A 12 15.09 -0.87 25.30
C GLY A 12 15.78 -2.21 25.53
N ASP A 13 15.09 -3.11 26.24
CA ASP A 13 15.57 -4.48 26.45
C ASP A 13 14.78 -5.52 25.65
N LYS A 14 15.17 -6.79 25.79
CA LYS A 14 14.55 -7.89 25.04
C LYS A 14 13.03 -7.94 25.22
N ASP A 15 12.55 -7.77 26.45
CA ASP A 15 11.12 -7.88 26.74
C ASP A 15 10.32 -6.75 26.06
N ASP A 16 10.91 -5.55 25.98
CA ASP A 16 10.31 -4.42 25.25
C ASP A 16 10.17 -4.72 23.75
N TYR A 17 11.22 -5.28 23.13
CA TYR A 17 11.21 -5.58 21.71
C TYR A 17 10.38 -6.81 21.35
N ASP A 18 10.34 -7.83 22.19
CA ASP A 18 9.43 -8.97 22.01
C ASP A 18 7.97 -8.51 22.09
N PHE A 19 7.67 -7.59 23.02
CA PHE A 19 6.36 -6.93 23.12
C PHE A 19 6.01 -6.14 21.86
N LEU A 20 6.90 -5.28 21.37
CA LEU A 20 6.70 -4.51 20.14
C LEU A 20 6.54 -5.42 18.91
N THR A 21 7.35 -6.46 18.78
CA THR A 21 7.30 -7.41 17.66
C THR A 21 5.92 -8.02 17.50
N ALA A 22 5.27 -8.39 18.61
CA ALA A 22 3.90 -8.91 18.56
C ALA A 22 2.89 -7.86 18.03
N HIS A 23 3.03 -6.60 18.44
CA HIS A 23 2.17 -5.50 17.99
C HIS A 23 2.41 -5.15 16.52
N GLU A 24 3.67 -5.10 16.09
CA GLU A 24 4.06 -4.86 14.70
C GLU A 24 3.57 -5.98 13.79
N THR A 25 3.70 -7.24 14.22
CA THR A 25 3.17 -8.39 13.48
C THR A 25 1.66 -8.30 13.32
N GLU A 26 0.92 -7.89 14.36
CA GLU A 26 -0.52 -7.72 14.24
C GLU A 26 -0.89 -6.52 13.36
N TYR A 27 -0.19 -5.40 13.52
CA TYR A 27 -0.41 -4.19 12.72
C TYR A 27 -0.18 -4.44 11.23
N THR A 28 0.87 -5.17 10.87
CA THR A 28 1.24 -5.48 9.47
C THR A 28 0.19 -6.34 8.76
N LYS A 29 -0.55 -7.20 9.47
CA LYS A 29 -1.68 -7.97 8.89
C LYS A 29 -2.79 -7.08 8.32
N GLY A 30 -3.00 -5.89 8.89
CA GLY A 30 -4.00 -4.93 8.41
C GLY A 30 -3.55 -4.11 7.19
N THR A 31 -2.42 -4.43 6.56
CA THR A 31 -1.88 -3.61 5.46
C THR A 31 -2.78 -3.62 4.24
N ALA A 32 -3.30 -4.79 3.85
CA ALA A 32 -4.20 -4.91 2.70
C ALA A 32 -5.46 -4.02 2.85
N ASP A 33 -6.08 -4.01 4.04
CA ASP A 33 -7.26 -3.18 4.30
C ASP A 33 -6.95 -1.67 4.17
N ARG A 34 -5.77 -1.26 4.64
CA ARG A 34 -5.32 0.14 4.51
C ARG A 34 -5.05 0.51 3.05
N LEU A 35 -4.49 -0.39 2.25
CA LEU A 35 -4.29 -0.17 0.82
C LEU A 35 -5.62 -0.10 0.06
N LEU A 36 -6.58 -0.95 0.39
CA LEU A 36 -7.93 -0.89 -0.18
C LEU A 36 -8.64 0.41 0.18
N LYS A 37 -8.48 0.89 1.42
CA LYS A 37 -8.99 2.21 1.80
C LYS A 37 -8.33 3.32 0.97
N ALA A 38 -7.01 3.34 0.87
CA ALA A 38 -6.30 4.33 0.06
C ALA A 38 -6.73 4.30 -1.42
N LEU A 39 -6.97 3.11 -1.98
CA LEU A 39 -7.53 2.95 -3.31
C LEU A 39 -8.91 3.61 -3.44
N VAL A 40 -9.82 3.41 -2.47
CA VAL A 40 -11.14 4.07 -2.46
C VAL A 40 -11.01 5.59 -2.36
N ASP A 41 -10.08 6.09 -1.55
CA ASP A 41 -9.84 7.53 -1.38
C ASP A 41 -9.38 8.22 -2.69
N LEU A 42 -8.91 7.46 -3.69
CA LEU A 42 -8.62 7.98 -5.04
C LEU A 42 -9.87 8.49 -5.77
N ASP A 43 -11.08 8.17 -5.32
CA ASP A 43 -12.32 8.70 -5.91
C ASP A 43 -12.48 10.20 -5.69
N GLU A 44 -11.90 10.73 -4.61
CA GLU A 44 -11.95 12.16 -4.26
C GLU A 44 -10.75 12.97 -4.78
N SER A 45 -9.86 12.34 -5.54
CA SER A 45 -8.58 12.92 -5.98
C SER A 45 -8.70 13.84 -7.22
N LEU A 46 -7.56 14.19 -7.81
CA LEU A 46 -7.34 15.20 -8.86
C LEU A 46 -8.56 15.44 -9.79
N SER A 47 -9.17 16.62 -9.63
CA SER A 47 -10.30 17.04 -10.45
C SER A 47 -9.87 17.47 -11.86
N GLY A 48 -10.78 17.33 -12.84
CA GLY A 48 -10.57 17.79 -14.22
C GLY A 48 -10.55 16.68 -15.29
N TYR A 49 -10.43 15.42 -14.89
CA TYR A 49 -10.59 14.27 -15.80
C TYR A 49 -12.06 13.82 -15.92
N GLN A 50 -12.36 13.07 -16.98
CA GLN A 50 -13.71 12.51 -17.20
C GLN A 50 -14.04 11.34 -16.25
N ILE A 51 -13.03 10.73 -15.64
CA ILE A 51 -13.14 9.66 -14.67
C ILE A 51 -12.26 9.99 -13.46
N THR A 52 -12.63 9.50 -12.29
CA THR A 52 -11.82 9.61 -11.08
C THR A 52 -10.57 8.72 -11.16
N ARG A 53 -9.57 8.96 -10.32
CA ARG A 53 -8.40 8.07 -10.24
C ARG A 53 -8.78 6.65 -9.84
N LEU A 54 -9.72 6.49 -8.90
CA LEU A 54 -10.29 5.18 -8.59
C LEU A 54 -10.88 4.52 -9.85
N GLY A 55 -11.68 5.26 -10.62
CA GLY A 55 -12.25 4.77 -11.87
C GLY A 55 -11.18 4.33 -12.88
N HIS A 56 -10.10 5.11 -13.01
CA HIS A 56 -8.94 4.78 -13.84
C HIS A 56 -8.19 3.51 -13.36
N SER A 57 -7.93 3.39 -12.06
CA SER A 57 -7.30 2.20 -11.46
C SER A 57 -8.12 0.92 -11.71
N VAL A 58 -9.43 0.97 -11.45
CA VAL A 58 -10.32 -0.18 -11.69
C VAL A 58 -10.40 -0.50 -13.18
N GLN A 59 -10.45 0.51 -14.05
CA GLN A 59 -10.44 0.30 -15.49
C GLN A 59 -9.15 -0.39 -15.96
N SER A 60 -7.99 0.03 -15.44
CA SER A 60 -6.68 -0.53 -15.79
C SER A 60 -6.57 -1.98 -15.35
N ALA A 61 -6.90 -2.28 -14.10
CA ALA A 61 -6.93 -3.64 -13.57
C ALA A 61 -7.92 -4.54 -14.32
N THR A 62 -9.11 -4.03 -14.66
CA THR A 62 -10.12 -4.78 -15.43
C THR A 62 -9.62 -5.14 -16.82
N ARG A 63 -8.85 -4.27 -17.48
CA ARG A 63 -8.25 -4.56 -18.79
C ARG A 63 -7.19 -5.66 -18.66
N ALA A 64 -6.30 -5.57 -17.68
CA ALA A 64 -5.30 -6.61 -17.41
C ALA A 64 -5.95 -7.97 -17.13
N TRP A 65 -6.99 -7.99 -16.27
CA TRP A 65 -7.74 -9.20 -15.95
C TRP A 65 -8.42 -9.82 -17.17
N ARG A 66 -9.04 -9.00 -18.04
CA ARG A 66 -9.67 -9.47 -19.28
C ARG A 66 -8.67 -9.99 -20.31
N ASP A 67 -7.43 -9.52 -20.26
CA ASP A 67 -6.32 -10.01 -21.10
C ASP A 67 -5.70 -11.32 -20.57
N GLY A 68 -6.19 -11.82 -19.41
CA GLY A 68 -5.66 -13.04 -18.80
C GLY A 68 -4.33 -12.85 -18.10
N ALA A 69 -4.00 -11.61 -17.68
CA ALA A 69 -2.83 -11.33 -16.87
C ALA A 69 -2.91 -12.05 -15.51
N ASP A 70 -1.75 -12.35 -14.93
CA ASP A 70 -1.65 -12.94 -13.60
C ASP A 70 -1.94 -11.92 -12.48
N ASP A 71 -2.11 -12.44 -11.26
CA ASP A 71 -2.50 -11.66 -10.08
C ASP A 71 -1.53 -10.50 -9.81
N ASP A 72 -0.22 -10.72 -9.98
CA ASP A 72 0.79 -9.68 -9.77
C ASP A 72 0.56 -8.48 -10.71
N TRP A 73 0.28 -8.72 -11.99
CA TRP A 73 -0.04 -7.66 -12.93
C TRP A 73 -1.37 -6.98 -12.63
N VAL A 74 -2.41 -7.76 -12.29
CA VAL A 74 -3.74 -7.21 -11.99
C VAL A 74 -3.69 -6.32 -10.75
N VAL A 75 -3.02 -6.77 -9.68
CA VAL A 75 -2.85 -6.01 -8.43
C VAL A 75 -2.01 -4.76 -8.67
N SER A 76 -0.92 -4.85 -9.44
CA SER A 76 -0.07 -3.69 -9.73
C SER A 76 -0.82 -2.66 -10.57
N ALA A 77 -1.58 -3.09 -11.58
CA ALA A 77 -2.45 -2.19 -12.34
C ALA A 77 -3.54 -1.54 -11.48
N LEU A 78 -4.08 -2.25 -10.50
CA LEU A 78 -5.08 -1.71 -9.57
C LEU A 78 -4.49 -0.65 -8.64
N LEU A 79 -3.27 -0.87 -8.16
CA LEU A 79 -2.65 -0.06 -7.12
C LEU A 79 -1.63 0.98 -7.62
N HIS A 80 -1.36 1.07 -8.92
CA HIS A 80 -0.30 1.94 -9.46
C HIS A 80 -0.41 3.43 -9.08
N ASP A 81 -1.63 3.93 -8.85
CA ASP A 81 -1.89 5.34 -8.54
C ASP A 81 -2.10 5.62 -7.04
N ILE A 82 -1.99 4.64 -6.13
CA ILE A 82 -2.24 4.88 -4.68
C ILE A 82 -1.26 5.87 -4.04
N GLY A 83 -0.14 6.15 -4.70
CA GLY A 83 0.84 7.13 -4.27
C GLY A 83 0.43 8.59 -4.49
N ASP A 84 -0.59 8.88 -5.30
CA ASP A 84 -0.92 10.24 -5.78
C ASP A 84 -1.17 11.22 -4.63
N ILE A 85 -1.74 10.75 -3.52
CA ILE A 85 -2.08 11.56 -2.33
C ILE A 85 -0.82 12.11 -1.65
N TYR A 86 0.26 11.33 -1.61
CA TYR A 86 1.44 11.64 -0.81
C TYR A 86 2.65 12.07 -1.66
N ALA A 87 2.70 11.66 -2.92
CA ALA A 87 3.85 11.80 -3.79
C ALA A 87 3.45 12.13 -5.23
N PRO A 88 2.67 13.20 -5.51
CA PRO A 88 2.08 13.42 -6.84
C PRO A 88 3.10 13.50 -8.00
N TYR A 89 4.34 13.93 -7.71
CA TYR A 89 5.41 14.04 -8.70
C TYR A 89 6.18 12.74 -8.99
N ASN A 90 5.99 11.71 -8.16
CA ASN A 90 6.67 10.41 -8.25
C ASN A 90 5.80 9.30 -7.62
N HIS A 91 4.49 9.37 -7.88
CA HIS A 91 3.49 8.53 -7.23
C HIS A 91 3.64 7.07 -7.65
N ASP A 92 4.11 6.86 -8.87
CA ASP A 92 4.44 5.58 -9.47
C ASP A 92 5.55 4.87 -8.70
N GLU A 93 6.69 5.53 -8.48
CA GLU A 93 7.80 4.97 -7.70
C GLU A 93 7.39 4.69 -6.25
N TYR A 94 6.54 5.57 -5.68
CA TYR A 94 6.05 5.40 -4.33
C TYR A 94 5.09 4.19 -4.21
N ALA A 95 4.13 4.06 -5.13
CA ALA A 95 3.22 2.92 -5.19
C ALA A 95 3.97 1.60 -5.43
N ALA A 96 4.93 1.59 -6.35
CA ALA A 96 5.80 0.45 -6.62
C ALA A 96 6.54 -0.02 -5.36
N THR A 97 7.08 0.93 -4.58
CA THR A 97 7.79 0.61 -3.33
C THR A 97 6.87 -0.08 -2.30
N ILE A 98 5.60 0.33 -2.22
CA ILE A 98 4.62 -0.26 -1.30
C ILE A 98 4.32 -1.71 -1.68
N ILE A 99 4.10 -2.00 -2.96
CA ILE A 99 3.68 -3.34 -3.42
C ILE A 99 4.83 -4.32 -3.60
N ARG A 100 6.07 -3.82 -3.72
CA ARG A 100 7.29 -4.63 -3.97
C ARG A 100 7.46 -5.88 -3.11
N PRO A 101 7.14 -5.89 -1.81
CA PRO A 101 7.27 -7.11 -1.00
C PRO A 101 6.30 -8.24 -1.38
N PHE A 102 5.27 -7.95 -2.19
CA PHE A 102 4.12 -8.84 -2.41
C PHE A 102 3.96 -9.30 -3.86
N VAL A 103 4.63 -8.65 -4.82
CA VAL A 103 4.57 -8.97 -6.24
C VAL A 103 5.98 -9.26 -6.77
N ARG A 104 6.09 -9.95 -7.91
CA ARG A 104 7.37 -10.18 -8.57
C ARG A 104 8.03 -8.87 -9.05
N GLU A 105 9.34 -8.93 -9.25
CA GLU A 105 10.20 -7.80 -9.62
C GLU A 105 9.73 -7.02 -10.87
N GLN A 106 9.16 -7.70 -11.87
CA GLN A 106 8.70 -7.04 -13.10
C GLN A 106 7.46 -6.14 -12.89
N CYS A 107 6.80 -6.25 -11.74
CA CYS A 107 5.55 -5.58 -11.41
C CYS A 107 5.77 -4.39 -10.45
N THR A 108 7.02 -3.95 -10.26
CA THR A 108 7.43 -2.83 -9.42
C THR A 108 8.30 -1.85 -10.19
#